data_AF-A0A352NJ66-F1
#
_entry.id   AF-A0A352NJ66-F1
#
_cell.length_a   1.000
_cell.length_b   1.000
_cell.length_c   1.000
_cell.angle_alpha   90.00
_cell.angle_beta   90.00
_cell.angle_gamma   90.00
#
_symmetry.space_group_name_H-M   'P 1'
#
loop_
_entity.id
_entity.type
_entity.pdbx_description
1 polymer ?
#
loop_
_entity_poly.entity_id
_entity_poly.type
_entity_poly.pdbx_seq_one_letter_code
_entity_poly.pdbx_strand_id
1 'polypeptide(L)' 'MASISNYMSSPVITVDILDSVEQAVSLMERNCIGGLPVLEDGKLCGI' A
#
# COMPACT_ATOMS: atom_id res chain seq x y z
N MET A 1 13.85 20.79 -12.94
CA MET A 1 13.08 20.57 -11.69
C MET A 1 12.75 19.08 -11.60
N ALA A 2 12.91 18.46 -10.44
CA ALA A 2 12.59 17.04 -10.27
C ALA A 2 11.08 16.85 -10.11
N SER A 3 10.53 15.79 -10.72
CA SER A 3 9.12 15.38 -10.61
C SER A 3 8.96 14.39 -9.46
N ILE A 4 7.77 14.32 -8.83
CA ILE A 4 7.45 13.33 -7.78
C ILE A 4 7.71 11.90 -8.26
N SER A 5 7.42 11.65 -9.54
CA SER A 5 7.68 10.36 -10.20
C SER A 5 9.13 9.89 -10.12
N ASN A 6 10.11 10.79 -9.92
CA ASN A 6 11.51 10.43 -9.75
C ASN A 6 11.83 9.86 -8.37
N TYR A 7 10.92 10.00 -7.39
CA TYR A 7 11.12 9.62 -5.99
C TYR A 7 10.11 8.57 -5.50
N MET A 8 9.05 8.29 -6.27
CA MET A 8 8.03 7.31 -5.89
C MET A 8 8.53 5.87 -6.06
N SER A 9 8.05 4.96 -5.21
CA SER A 9 8.27 3.53 -5.36
C SER A 9 7.16 2.88 -6.18
N SER A 10 7.50 1.93 -7.05
CA SER A 10 6.55 1.11 -7.80
C SER A 10 7.11 -0.31 -8.02
N PRO A 11 6.27 -1.36 -8.02
CA PRO A 11 4.84 -1.36 -7.75
C PRO A 11 4.52 -1.05 -6.27
N VAL A 12 3.35 -0.44 -6.03
CA VAL A 12 2.88 -0.14 -4.67
C VAL A 12 2.29 -1.41 -4.06
N ILE A 13 2.61 -1.67 -2.80
CA ILE A 13 2.03 -2.77 -2.02
C ILE A 13 0.74 -2.25 -1.40
N THR A 14 -0.36 -2.94 -1.67
CA THR A 14 -1.72 -2.54 -1.25
C THR A 14 -2.43 -3.71 -0.59
N VAL A 15 -3.57 -3.43 0.05
CA VAL A 15 -4.52 -4.43 0.53
C VAL A 15 -5.92 -4.16 -0.02
N ASP A 16 -6.74 -5.19 -0.11
CA ASP A 16 -8.16 -5.04 -0.42
C ASP A 16 -8.95 -4.61 0.83
N ILE A 17 -10.08 -3.93 0.66
CA ILE A 17 -10.97 -3.55 1.76
C ILE A 17 -11.47 -4.72 2.61
N LEU A 18 -11.47 -5.94 2.07
CA LEU A 18 -11.92 -7.14 2.77
C LEU A 18 -10.77 -7.97 3.37
N ASP A 19 -9.50 -7.56 3.15
CA ASP A 19 -8.36 -8.23 3.76
C ASP A 19 -8.36 -8.10 5.28
N SER A 20 -7.98 -9.17 5.97
CA SER A 20 -7.82 -9.14 7.42
C SER A 20 -6.67 -8.23 7.87
N VAL A 21 -6.81 -7.66 9.06
CA VAL A 21 -5.76 -6.85 9.70
C VAL A 21 -4.46 -7.65 9.87
N GLU A 22 -4.56 -8.95 10.16
CA GLU A 22 -3.38 -9.82 10.29
C GLU A 22 -2.58 -9.89 8.98
N GLN A 23 -3.26 -10.00 7.83
CA GLN A 23 -2.58 -9.97 6.53
C GLN A 23 -1.89 -8.62 6.29
N ALA A 24 -2.56 -7.51 6.61
CA ALA A 24 -1.99 -6.17 6.48
C ALA A 24 -0.72 -6.01 7.35
N VAL A 25 -0.78 -6.45 8.62
CA VAL A 25 0.39 -6.43 9.51
C VAL A 25 1.52 -7.30 8.96
N SER A 26 1.22 -8.51 8.51
CA SER A 26 2.24 -9.40 7.94
C SER A 26 2.92 -8.79 6.71
N LEU A 27 2.16 -8.10 5.84
CA LEU A 27 2.71 -7.38 4.69
C LEU A 27 3.58 -6.19 5.12
N MET A 28 3.15 -5.41 6.11
CA MET A 28 3.93 -4.29 6.66
C MET A 28 5.27 -4.75 7.23
N GLU A 29 5.26 -5.80 8.04
CA GLU A 29 6.48 -6.37 8.65
C GLU A 29 7.43 -6.93 7.59
N ARG A 30 6.93 -7.73 6.66
CA ARG A 30 7.74 -8.37 5.61
C ARG A 30 8.42 -7.36 4.68
N ASN A 31 7.78 -6.21 4.46
CA ASN A 31 8.27 -5.18 3.56
C ASN A 31 8.90 -3.97 4.29
N CYS A 32 8.96 -4.01 5.63
CA CYS A 32 9.48 -2.92 6.46
C CYS A 32 8.81 -1.56 6.19
N ILE A 33 7.47 -1.55 6.02
CA ILE A 33 6.67 -0.35 5.76
C ILE A 33 5.63 -0.13 6.87
N GLY A 34 5.26 1.12 7.11
CA GLY A 34 4.34 1.51 8.18
C GLY A 34 2.90 1.81 7.74
N GLY A 35 2.57 1.62 6.47
CA GLY A 35 1.24 1.91 5.93
C GLY A 35 1.03 1.23 4.58
N LEU A 36 -0.23 0.98 4.25
CA LEU A 36 -0.65 0.24 3.06
C LEU A 36 -1.88 0.92 2.46
N PRO A 37 -1.80 1.47 1.24
CA PRO A 37 -2.98 1.96 0.56
C PRO A 37 -4.05 0.85 0.44
N VAL A 38 -5.28 1.19 0.79
CA VAL A 38 -6.43 0.28 0.75
C VAL A 38 -7.19 0.51 -0.55
N LEU A 39 -7.45 -0.57 -1.30
CA LEU A 39 -8.18 -0.53 -2.56
C LEU A 39 -9.53 -1.24 -2.44
N GLU A 40 -10.56 -0.68 -3.09
CA GLU A 40 -11.84 -1.34 -3.38
C GLU A 40 -12.03 -1.34 -4.90
N ASP A 41 -12.17 -2.52 -5.50
CA ASP A 41 -12.27 -2.69 -6.97
C ASP A 41 -11.16 -1.93 -7.75
N GLY A 42 -9.94 -1.94 -7.20
CA GLY A 42 -8.78 -1.27 -7.79
C GLY A 42 -8.74 0.25 -7.62
N LYS A 43 -9.70 0.85 -6.89
CA LYS A 43 -9.73 2.27 -6.57
C LYS A 43 -9.25 2.52 -5.14
N LEU A 44 -8.43 3.56 -4.96
CA LEU A 44 -7.95 3.97 -3.65
C LEU A 44 -9.11 4.47 -2.77
N CYS A 45 -9.28 3.88 -1.59
CA CYS A 45 -10.32 4.27 -0.62
C CYS A 45 -9.77 4.57 0.78
N GLY A 46 -8.52 4.19 1.08
CA GLY A 46 -7.93 4.37 2.42
C GLY A 46 -6.41 4.22 2.47
N ILE A 47 -5.85 4.30 3.69
CA ILE A 47 -4.41 4.20 4.01
C ILE A 47 -4.20 3.43 5.31
#